data_AF-A0A238K731-F1
#
_entry.id   AF-A0A238K731-F1
#
_cell.length_a   1.000
_cell.length_b   1.000
_cell.length_c   1.000
_cell.angle_alpha   90.00
_cell.angle_beta   90.00
_cell.angle_gamma   90.00
#
_symmetry.space_group_name_H-M   'P 1'
#
loop_
_entity.id
_entity.type
_entity.pdbx_description
1 polymer ?
#
loop_
_entity_poly.entity_id
_entity_poly.type
_entity_poly.pdbx_seq_one_letter_code
_entity_poly.pdbx_strand_id
1 'polypeptide(L)'
;MSTEIDAATTECSFVEVLTDDRSGTVYGYRLTGASAGPQVVVAGMCRTAEDIFERFLALPTLPWMRGTLTLVRLDCFDEATEGAMSLGPVDCTVVLPWVSEDTVDLGTLRRGYYNVLRICAGLGMIQGRGVFRRPVTTA
;
A
#
# COMPACT_ATOMS: atom_id res chain seq x y z
N MET A 1 16.71 16.05 -38.28
CA MET A 1 16.97 14.65 -37.90
C MET A 1 17.33 14.65 -36.43
N SER A 2 16.75 13.71 -35.68
CA SER A 2 17.02 13.39 -34.26
C SER A 2 16.18 14.16 -33.25
N THR A 3 14.93 13.75 -33.04
CA THR A 3 14.40 12.76 -32.05
C THR A 3 13.94 13.44 -30.76
N GLU A 4 12.64 13.78 -30.76
CA GLU A 4 11.78 13.76 -29.58
C GLU A 4 12.02 12.46 -28.81
N ILE A 5 12.45 12.58 -27.57
CA ILE A 5 12.22 11.57 -26.55
C ILE A 5 11.14 12.19 -25.66
N ASP A 6 9.89 12.02 -26.09
CA ASP A 6 8.75 12.15 -25.21
C ASP A 6 8.90 11.07 -24.13
N ALA A 7 9.47 11.47 -23.00
CA ALA A 7 9.38 10.72 -21.77
C ALA A 7 7.90 10.69 -21.39
N ALA A 8 7.21 9.65 -21.85
CA ALA A 8 5.88 9.28 -21.39
C ALA A 8 5.96 8.99 -19.89
N THR A 9 5.98 10.08 -19.11
CA THR A 9 5.72 10.09 -17.69
C THR A 9 4.26 9.73 -17.61
N THR A 10 3.98 8.43 -17.53
CA THR A 10 2.66 7.94 -17.22
C THR A 10 2.42 8.40 -15.80
N GLU A 11 1.81 9.58 -15.67
CA GLU A 11 1.30 10.11 -14.42
C GLU A 11 0.41 9.01 -13.83
N CYS A 12 0.95 8.26 -12.88
CA CYS A 12 0.23 7.19 -12.22
C CYS A 12 -0.80 7.84 -11.29
N SER A 13 -1.94 8.25 -11.86
CA SER A 13 -3.02 8.97 -11.17
C SER A 13 -3.64 8.20 -10.00
N PHE A 14 -3.25 6.94 -9.82
CA PHE A 14 -3.67 6.07 -8.73
C PHE A 14 -2.82 6.24 -7.47
N VAL A 15 -1.71 6.99 -7.54
CA VAL A 15 -0.74 7.11 -6.44
C VAL A 15 -0.68 8.55 -5.94
N GLU A 16 -0.88 8.71 -4.64
CA GLU A 16 -0.69 9.97 -3.94
C GLU A 16 0.40 9.79 -2.86
N VAL A 17 1.38 10.69 -2.85
CA VAL A 17 2.43 10.72 -1.84
C VAL A 17 1.91 11.49 -0.64
N LEU A 18 2.00 10.89 0.55
CA LEU A 18 1.58 11.51 1.79
C LEU A 18 2.78 12.18 2.44
N THR A 19 2.75 13.50 2.46
CA THR A 19 3.82 14.34 2.99
C THR A 19 3.28 15.13 4.18
N ASP A 20 4.10 15.24 5.21
CA ASP A 20 3.79 16.08 6.36
C ASP A 20 3.98 17.56 5.99
N ASP A 21 2.94 18.37 6.18
CA ASP A 21 2.93 19.78 5.74
C ASP A 21 3.94 20.66 6.51
N ARG A 22 4.40 20.22 7.69
CA ARG A 22 5.30 21.00 8.55
C ARG A 22 6.76 20.71 8.25
N SER A 23 7.11 19.43 8.13
CA SER A 23 8.47 18.95 7.92
C SER A 23 8.81 18.77 6.43
N GLY A 24 7.80 18.61 5.57
CA GLY A 24 7.99 18.18 4.19
C GLY A 24 8.42 16.71 4.06
N THR A 25 8.40 15.96 5.16
CA THR A 25 8.81 14.55 5.18
C THR A 25 7.69 13.66 4.65
N VAL A 26 8.04 12.76 3.73
CA VAL A 26 7.11 11.73 3.24
C VAL A 26 6.89 10.70 4.34
N TYR A 27 5.65 10.55 4.79
CA TYR A 27 5.27 9.58 5.82
C TYR A 27 4.46 8.41 5.26
N GLY A 28 4.12 8.42 3.98
CA GLY A 28 3.34 7.33 3.40
C GLY A 28 2.96 7.51 1.94
N TYR A 29 2.18 6.56 1.46
CA TYR A 29 1.67 6.52 0.09
C TYR A 29 0.23 6.04 0.10
N ARG A 30 -0.62 6.61 -0.76
CA ARG A 30 -2.01 6.22 -0.92
C ARG A 30 -2.22 5.72 -2.34
N LEU A 31 -2.71 4.49 -2.45
CA LEU A 31 -3.11 3.87 -3.70
C LEU A 31 -4.63 3.90 -3.79
N THR A 32 -5.17 4.65 -4.74
CA THR A 32 -6.61 4.77 -4.96
C THR A 32 -6.99 3.95 -6.17
N GLY A 33 -7.91 3.01 -5.99
CA GLY A 33 -8.46 2.20 -7.07
C GLY A 33 -9.43 2.98 -7.96
N ALA A 34 -9.79 2.43 -9.12
CA ALA A 34 -10.69 3.08 -10.08
C ALA A 34 -12.18 3.06 -9.65
N SER A 35 -12.51 2.47 -8.51
CA SER A 35 -13.90 2.32 -8.04
C SER A 35 -13.97 2.40 -6.53
N ALA A 36 -15.09 2.92 -6.02
CA ALA A 36 -15.36 2.95 -4.59
C ALA A 36 -15.33 1.55 -3.97
N GLY A 37 -14.78 1.48 -2.76
CA GLY A 37 -14.58 0.25 -2.02
C GLY A 37 -13.90 0.50 -0.67
N PRO A 38 -13.47 -0.56 0.01
CA PRO A 38 -12.91 -0.49 1.35
C PRO A 38 -11.59 0.27 1.44
N GLN A 39 -11.31 0.84 2.60
CA GLN A 39 -10.03 1.47 2.90
C GLN A 39 -9.19 0.58 3.82
N VAL A 40 -7.98 0.24 3.35
CA VAL A 40 -6.99 -0.52 4.10
C VAL A 40 -5.78 0.36 4.39
N VAL A 41 -5.36 0.39 5.66
CA VAL A 41 -4.11 1.02 6.07
C VAL A 41 -3.08 -0.05 6.38
N VAL A 42 -1.88 0.06 5.82
CA VAL A 42 -0.73 -0.80 6.10
C VAL A 42 0.33 0.03 6.80
N ALA A 43 0.59 -0.28 8.06
CA ALA A 43 1.58 0.44 8.86
C ALA A 43 2.85 -0.41 9.01
N GLY A 44 4.02 0.16 8.74
CA GLY A 44 5.29 -0.54 8.90
C GLY A 44 6.49 0.41 8.93
N MET A 45 7.68 -0.11 9.20
CA MET A 45 8.91 0.68 9.10
C MET A 45 9.29 0.94 7.64
N CYS A 46 9.87 2.11 7.38
CA CYS A 46 10.39 2.63 6.11
C CYS A 46 10.65 1.58 5.03
N ARG A 47 11.72 0.79 5.17
CA ARG A 47 12.13 -0.18 4.14
C ARG A 47 11.10 -1.27 3.86
N THR A 48 10.47 -1.82 4.89
CA THR A 48 9.50 -2.92 4.70
C THR A 48 8.21 -2.41 4.07
N ALA A 49 7.76 -1.21 4.45
CA ALA A 49 6.58 -0.58 3.87
C ALA A 49 6.82 -0.18 2.41
N GLU A 50 7.98 0.39 2.11
CA GLU A 50 8.40 0.79 0.75
C GLU A 50 8.56 -0.43 -0.17
N ASP A 51 9.26 -1.48 0.25
CA ASP A 51 9.43 -2.71 -0.56
C ASP A 51 8.09 -3.38 -0.90
N ILE A 52 7.14 -3.36 0.03
CA ILE A 52 5.79 -3.88 -0.19
C ILE A 52 5.03 -2.96 -1.14
N PHE A 53 5.14 -1.64 -0.96
CA PHE A 53 4.52 -0.65 -1.83
C PHE A 53 4.98 -0.78 -3.28
N GLU A 54 6.29 -0.87 -3.53
CA GLU A 54 6.86 -1.04 -4.87
C GLU A 54 6.31 -2.30 -5.55
N ARG A 55 6.16 -3.40 -4.78
CA ARG A 55 5.53 -4.62 -5.31
C ARG A 55 4.04 -4.47 -5.59
N PHE A 56 3.33 -3.62 -4.84
CA PHE A 56 1.94 -3.29 -5.13
C PHE A 56 1.85 -2.43 -6.40
N LEU A 57 2.73 -1.44 -6.57
CA LEU A 57 2.85 -0.62 -7.78
C LEU A 57 3.11 -1.45 -9.04
N ALA A 58 3.88 -2.53 -8.91
CA ALA A 58 4.15 -3.45 -10.00
C ALA A 58 2.95 -4.33 -10.40
N LEU A 59 1.82 -4.28 -9.67
CA LEU A 59 0.65 -5.09 -10.00
C LEU A 59 -0.08 -4.54 -11.24
N PRO A 60 -0.23 -5.34 -12.30
CA PRO A 60 -0.98 -4.93 -13.49
C PRO A 60 -2.47 -4.72 -13.22
N THR A 61 -2.96 -5.21 -12.08
CA THR A 61 -4.37 -5.12 -11.65
C THR A 61 -4.68 -3.89 -10.81
N LEU A 62 -3.70 -3.01 -10.54
CA LEU A 62 -3.92 -1.78 -9.76
C LEU A 62 -5.06 -0.92 -10.29
N PRO A 63 -5.19 -0.69 -11.61
CA PRO A 63 -6.33 0.06 -12.16
C PRO A 63 -7.69 -0.59 -11.91
N TRP A 64 -7.73 -1.88 -11.55
CA TRP A 64 -8.97 -2.60 -11.23
C TRP A 64 -9.18 -2.81 -9.72
N MET A 65 -8.30 -2.24 -8.89
CA MET A 65 -8.52 -2.23 -7.45
C MET A 65 -9.75 -1.40 -7.13
N ARG A 66 -10.50 -1.83 -6.10
CA ARG A 66 -11.57 -1.05 -5.49
C ARG A 66 -11.11 -0.52 -4.15
N GLY A 67 -11.54 0.68 -3.82
CA GLY A 67 -11.20 1.34 -2.56
C GLY A 67 -9.78 1.87 -2.54
N THR A 68 -9.23 1.99 -1.34
CA THR A 68 -7.98 2.71 -1.11
C THR A 68 -7.05 1.89 -0.24
N LEU A 69 -5.79 1.75 -0.66
CA LEU A 69 -4.73 1.13 0.12
C LEU A 69 -3.72 2.21 0.52
N THR A 70 -3.70 2.59 1.78
CA THR A 70 -2.74 3.54 2.33
C THR A 70 -1.61 2.80 3.02
N LEU A 71 -0.36 3.10 2.68
CA LEU A 71 0.80 2.66 3.43
C LEU A 71 1.35 3.81 4.25
N VAL A 72 1.65 3.53 5.51
CA VAL A 72 2.13 4.51 6.49
C VAL A 72 3.45 4.01 7.08
N ARG A 73 4.43 4.90 7.08
CA ARG A 73 5.74 4.72 7.69
C ARG A 73 5.66 5.07 9.17
N LEU A 74 5.83 4.07 10.02
CA LEU A 74 5.77 4.22 11.48
C LEU A 74 6.97 4.99 12.04
N ASP A 75 8.13 4.91 11.38
CA ASP A 75 9.34 5.65 11.73
C ASP A 75 9.24 7.16 11.50
N CYS A 76 8.39 7.60 10.57
CA CYS A 76 8.10 9.01 10.32
C CYS A 76 6.85 9.51 11.05
N PHE A 77 6.20 8.63 11.82
CA PHE A 77 4.88 8.91 12.38
C PHE A 77 4.92 9.86 13.59
N ASP A 78 6.04 9.92 14.31
CA ASP A 78 6.21 10.87 15.42
C ASP A 78 6.06 12.34 14.97
N GLU A 79 6.39 12.62 13.70
CA GLU A 79 6.26 13.96 13.11
C GLU A 79 4.94 14.16 12.34
N ALA A 80 4.35 13.08 11.82
CA ALA A 80 3.22 13.11 10.86
C ALA A 80 1.81 12.89 11.47
N THR A 81 1.65 13.08 12.78
CA THR A 81 0.41 12.75 13.52
C THR A 81 -0.84 13.45 12.99
N GLU A 82 -0.75 14.67 12.47
CA GLU A 82 -1.91 15.40 11.93
C GLU A 82 -2.39 14.87 10.57
N GLY A 83 -1.46 14.49 9.67
CA GLY A 83 -1.80 13.97 8.35
C GLY A 83 -2.46 12.59 8.41
N ALA A 84 -1.98 11.72 9.31
CA ALA A 84 -2.52 10.38 9.49
C ALA A 84 -3.94 10.34 10.09
N MET A 85 -4.34 11.37 10.85
CA MET A 85 -5.70 11.47 11.38
C MET A 85 -6.73 11.83 10.29
N SER A 86 -6.30 12.29 9.12
CA SER A 86 -7.16 12.68 8.00
C SER A 86 -7.49 11.53 7.04
N LEU A 87 -7.13 10.29 7.38
CA LEU A 87 -7.35 9.14 6.50
C LEU A 87 -8.83 8.77 6.32
N GLY A 88 -9.75 9.29 7.15
CA GLY A 88 -11.17 8.95 7.06
C GLY A 88 -11.49 7.56 7.65
N PRO A 89 -12.65 6.98 7.34
CA PRO A 89 -13.07 5.69 7.90
C PRO A 89 -12.23 4.54 7.33
N VAL A 90 -11.41 3.93 8.19
CA VAL A 90 -10.56 2.77 7.83
C VAL A 90 -11.31 1.47 8.12
N ASP A 91 -11.50 0.64 7.11
CA ASP A 91 -12.14 -0.68 7.24
C ASP A 91 -11.18 -1.71 7.86
N CYS A 92 -9.88 -1.61 7.58
CA CYS A 92 -8.89 -2.54 8.12
C CYS A 92 -7.50 -1.90 8.24
N THR A 93 -6.84 -2.16 9.37
CA THR A 93 -5.43 -1.78 9.58
C THR A 93 -4.57 -3.03 9.70
N VAL A 94 -3.47 -3.07 8.95
CA VAL A 94 -2.50 -4.16 8.92
C VAL A 94 -1.16 -3.61 9.39
N VAL A 95 -0.65 -4.14 10.49
CA VAL A 95 0.68 -3.79 10.97
C VAL A 95 1.67 -4.81 10.42
N LEU A 96 2.67 -4.35 9.68
CA LEU A 96 3.74 -5.17 9.18
C LEU A 96 4.68 -5.56 10.33
N PRO A 97 5.22 -6.80 10.33
CA PRO A 97 6.16 -7.21 11.34
C PRO A 97 7.38 -6.29 11.32
N TRP A 98 7.88 -5.93 12.50
CA TRP A 98 9.13 -5.19 12.61
C TRP A 98 10.27 -6.08 12.12
N VAL A 99 11.05 -5.56 11.17
CA VAL A 99 12.26 -6.21 10.68
C VAL A 99 13.39 -5.21 10.79
N SER A 100 14.46 -5.60 11.48
CA SER A 100 15.68 -4.79 11.56
C SER A 100 16.31 -4.69 10.17
N GLU A 101 16.83 -3.51 9.82
CA GLU A 101 17.38 -3.21 8.49
C GLU A 101 18.45 -4.20 8.02
N ASP A 102 19.19 -4.81 8.96
CA ASP A 102 20.26 -5.77 8.69
C ASP A 102 19.76 -7.19 8.35
N THR A 103 18.46 -7.46 8.49
CA THR A 103 17.90 -8.83 8.48
C THR A 103 16.63 -8.98 7.65
N VAL A 104 16.41 -8.08 6.68
CA VAL A 104 15.23 -8.18 5.80
C VAL A 104 15.34 -9.41 4.88
N ASP A 105 14.84 -10.54 5.37
CA ASP A 105 14.67 -11.74 4.56
C ASP A 105 13.51 -11.55 3.56
N LEU A 106 13.77 -11.92 2.30
CA LEU A 106 12.79 -11.94 1.21
C LEU A 106 11.55 -12.76 1.58
N GLY A 107 11.70 -13.81 2.42
CA GLY A 107 10.59 -14.60 2.93
C GLY A 107 9.63 -13.82 3.83
N THR A 108 10.13 -12.88 4.62
CA THR A 108 9.31 -12.02 5.49
C THR A 108 8.59 -10.94 4.68
N LEU A 109 9.28 -10.27 3.75
CA LEU A 109 8.67 -9.33 2.80
C LEU A 109 7.57 -10.00 1.98
N ARG A 110 7.85 -11.19 1.45
CA ARG A 110 6.89 -11.97 0.66
C ARG A 110 5.65 -12.33 1.49
N ARG A 111 5.83 -12.72 2.76
CA ARG A 111 4.71 -12.99 3.67
C ARG A 111 3.90 -11.74 3.96
N GLY A 112 4.54 -10.60 4.26
CA GLY A 112 3.87 -9.32 4.47
C GLY A 112 3.03 -8.93 3.26
N TYR A 113 3.64 -8.94 2.07
CA TYR A 113 2.97 -8.68 0.80
C TYR A 113 1.75 -9.57 0.56
N TYR A 114 1.88 -10.90 0.67
CA TYR A 114 0.73 -11.80 0.49
C TYR A 114 -0.31 -11.68 1.60
N ASN A 115 0.06 -11.22 2.78
CA ASN A 115 -0.89 -10.94 3.85
C ASN A 115 -1.77 -9.75 3.48
N VAL A 116 -1.15 -8.64 3.06
CA VAL A 116 -1.88 -7.44 2.58
C VAL A 116 -2.76 -7.81 1.40
N LEU A 117 -2.23 -8.52 0.39
CA LEU A 117 -3.03 -8.97 -0.76
C LEU A 117 -4.24 -9.81 -0.36
N ARG A 118 -4.07 -10.72 0.60
CA ARG A 118 -5.16 -11.59 1.07
C ARG A 118 -6.23 -10.80 1.82
N ILE A 119 -5.85 -9.77 2.57
CA ILE A 119 -6.78 -8.85 3.23
C ILE A 119 -7.55 -8.04 2.18
N CYS A 120 -6.85 -7.43 1.23
CA CYS A 120 -7.47 -6.71 0.10
C CYS A 120 -8.44 -7.62 -0.68
N ALA A 121 -8.05 -8.88 -0.94
CA ALA A 121 -8.91 -9.86 -1.62
C ALA A 121 -10.11 -10.29 -0.77
N GLY A 122 -9.93 -10.40 0.55
CA GLY A 122 -11.00 -10.71 1.51
C GLY A 122 -12.06 -9.62 1.56
N LEU A 123 -11.63 -8.35 1.51
CA LEU A 123 -12.48 -7.17 1.47
C LEU A 123 -13.08 -6.89 0.07
N GLY A 124 -12.68 -7.67 -0.94
CA GLY A 124 -13.17 -7.48 -2.32
C GLY A 124 -12.55 -6.27 -3.04
N MET A 125 -11.44 -5.74 -2.53
CA MET A 125 -10.65 -4.69 -3.20
C MET A 125 -9.98 -5.20 -4.46
N ILE A 126 -9.56 -6.47 -4.48
CA ILE A 126 -9.00 -7.12 -5.66
C ILE A 126 -9.82 -8.36 -6.00
N GLN A 127 -10.14 -8.55 -7.29
CA GLN A 127 -10.74 -9.79 -7.77
C GLN A 127 -9.66 -10.87 -7.65
N GLY A 128 -9.83 -11.80 -6.71
CA GLY A 128 -8.81 -12.74 -6.24
C GLY A 128 -8.31 -13.79 -7.25
N ARG A 129 -7.94 -13.40 -8.48
CA ARG A 129 -7.15 -14.23 -9.39
C ARG A 129 -5.80 -14.51 -8.72
N GLY A 130 -5.66 -15.68 -8.12
CA GLY A 130 -4.44 -16.14 -7.45
C GLY A 130 -4.44 -16.10 -5.92
N VAL A 131 -5.56 -15.81 -5.26
CA VAL A 131 -5.64 -15.78 -3.79
C VAL A 131 -6.56 -16.91 -3.30
N PHE A 132 -5.97 -17.97 -2.72
CA PHE A 132 -6.73 -19.07 -2.14
C PHE A 132 -7.61 -18.55 -0.99
N ARG A 133 -8.92 -18.44 -1.23
CA ARG A 133 -9.89 -18.26 -0.15
C ARG A 133 -10.06 -19.61 0.55
N ARG A 134 -9.72 -19.69 1.83
CA ARG A 134 -10.25 -20.79 2.67
C ARG A 134 -11.74 -20.50 2.90
N PRO A 135 -12.64 -21.47 2.66
CA PRO A 135 -14.05 -21.30 3.00
C PRO A 135 -14.17 -21.11 4.51
N VAL A 136 -14.83 -20.03 4.93
CA VAL A 136 -15.28 -19.86 6.31
C VAL A 136 -16.36 -20.90 6.54
N THR A 137 -16.07 -21.89 7.38
CA THR A 137 -17.08 -22.83 7.88
C THR A 137 -17.72 -22.18 9.08
N THR A 138 -18.93 -21.65 8.91
CA THR A 138 -19.78 -21.24 10.02
C THR A 138 -20.25 -22.52 10.71
N ALA A 139 -19.93 -22.67 12.00
CA ALA A 139 -20.48 -23.71 12.87
C ALA A 139 -21.89 -23.32 13.35
#